data_AF-H0JPU1-F1
#
_entry.id   AF-H0JPU1-F1
#
_cell.length_a   1.000
_cell.length_b   1.000
_cell.length_c   1.000
_cell.angle_alpha   90.00
_cell.angle_beta   90.00
_cell.angle_gamma   90.00
#
_symmetry.space_group_name_H-M   'P 1'
#
loop_
_entity.id
_entity.type
_entity.pdbx_description
1 polymer ?
#
loop_
_entity_poly.entity_id
_entity_poly.type
_entity_poly.pdbx_seq_one_letter_code
_entity_poly.pdbx_strand_id
1 'polypeptide(L)'
;MGHHPGRPDRELAAALRNGEPDATAAVFDRFAPGLYAYACGFVAVSSASDVVYDAVWTATARIRSLRDESLLRAWLYAVVRAECIRVLERTGSALEYLPAADPAYQAASEVLDVREAVHLLDGTAREVVDLTVRHHFSFHEIEALLGSAGDGRVLAHAQDFVDRAVPRVPNALGTFSLLPFTPLPAHLRGRLLAVQPSEAELLDLGRRLEPLDREGFPRRDRRAKRTVPVIAASVAVFAVLGVGALFVFPQAEPVERQVLRPAAEPTLDIGSPVATTTTAVAIETTTTEPAETTTGEPEVEAPVVTTTSAPTAEPAAESTAAPTTTATSTAGGFTRRGGPGRGTEPDEDRPRRDTEESDAPNTGTPRPTTGTPTTPRPMPTLPTFPPRGGA
;
A
#
# COMPACT_ATOMS: atom_id res chain seq x y z
N MET A 1 -1.21 -18.70 -25.18
CA MET A 1 0.26 -18.59 -25.01
C MET A 1 0.72 -17.28 -25.65
N GLY A 2 1.72 -16.62 -25.08
CA GLY A 2 2.21 -15.33 -25.56
C GLY A 2 2.45 -14.35 -24.41
N HIS A 3 3.44 -14.63 -23.56
CA HIS A 3 3.98 -13.63 -22.66
C HIS A 3 4.72 -12.61 -23.52
N HIS A 4 4.01 -11.58 -23.99
CA HIS A 4 4.66 -10.39 -24.56
C HIS A 4 5.68 -9.89 -23.52
N PRO A 5 6.93 -9.55 -23.91
CA PRO A 5 7.83 -8.85 -23.01
C PRO A 5 7.08 -7.61 -22.52
N GLY A 6 6.83 -7.54 -21.21
CA GLY A 6 5.75 -6.73 -20.65
C GLY A 6 5.84 -5.29 -21.13
N ARG A 7 4.79 -4.82 -21.82
CA ARG A 7 4.67 -3.45 -22.37
C ARG A 7 5.21 -2.47 -21.32
N PRO A 8 6.28 -1.71 -21.61
CA PRO A 8 6.94 -0.87 -20.61
C PRO A 8 5.98 0.18 -20.07
N ASP A 9 6.25 0.66 -18.87
CA ASP A 9 5.39 1.57 -18.10
C ASP A 9 4.88 2.75 -18.92
N ARG A 10 5.78 3.36 -19.71
CA ARG A 10 5.44 4.46 -20.61
C ARG A 10 4.37 4.10 -21.65
N GLU A 11 4.43 2.90 -22.23
CA GLU A 11 3.51 2.46 -23.27
C GLU A 11 2.15 2.05 -22.68
N LEU A 12 2.11 1.58 -21.43
CA LEU A 12 0.85 1.40 -20.69
C LEU A 12 0.23 2.75 -20.30
N ALA A 13 1.04 3.73 -19.91
CA ALA A 13 0.57 5.09 -19.62
C ALA A 13 0.01 5.78 -20.88
N ALA A 14 0.71 5.69 -22.00
CA ALA A 14 0.24 6.19 -23.31
C ALA A 14 -1.07 5.52 -23.72
N ALA A 15 -1.18 4.20 -23.60
CA ALA A 15 -2.40 3.45 -23.92
C ALA A 15 -3.60 3.90 -23.06
N LEU A 16 -3.41 4.07 -21.74
CA LEU A 16 -4.41 4.66 -20.86
C LEU A 16 -4.79 6.09 -21.28
N ARG A 17 -3.82 6.96 -21.61
CA ARG A 17 -4.08 8.35 -22.06
C ARG A 17 -4.86 8.41 -23.37
N ASN A 18 -4.64 7.46 -24.27
CA ASN A 18 -5.32 7.33 -25.55
C ASN A 18 -6.72 6.71 -25.42
N GLY A 19 -7.04 6.09 -24.28
CA GLY A 19 -8.27 5.31 -24.12
C GLY A 19 -8.27 4.04 -24.97
N GLU A 20 -7.11 3.41 -25.16
CA GLU A 20 -7.01 2.12 -25.85
C GLU A 20 -7.94 1.08 -25.17
N PRO A 21 -8.69 0.29 -25.95
CA PRO A 21 -9.37 -0.90 -25.42
C PRO A 21 -8.38 -1.77 -24.63
N ASP A 22 -8.87 -2.37 -23.55
CA ASP A 22 -8.10 -3.23 -22.63
C ASP A 22 -6.90 -2.57 -21.90
N ALA A 23 -6.59 -1.28 -22.10
CA ALA A 23 -5.47 -0.63 -21.41
C ALA A 23 -5.60 -0.69 -19.88
N THR A 24 -6.79 -0.44 -19.33
CA THR A 24 -7.09 -0.58 -17.90
C THR A 24 -6.92 -2.01 -17.41
N ALA A 25 -7.32 -3.00 -18.22
CA ALA A 25 -7.16 -4.42 -17.89
C ALA A 25 -5.68 -4.83 -17.90
N ALA A 26 -4.88 -4.36 -18.86
CA ALA A 26 -3.44 -4.61 -18.93
C ALA A 26 -2.68 -3.97 -17.75
N VAL A 27 -3.08 -2.78 -17.32
CA VAL A 27 -2.56 -2.11 -16.12
C VAL A 27 -2.94 -2.87 -14.85
N PHE A 28 -4.18 -3.33 -14.73
CA PHE A 28 -4.60 -4.20 -13.63
C PHE A 28 -3.78 -5.50 -13.60
N ASP A 29 -3.73 -6.24 -14.71
CA ASP A 29 -3.06 -7.54 -14.78
C ASP A 29 -1.56 -7.46 -14.45
N ARG A 30 -0.91 -6.33 -14.79
CA ARG A 30 0.50 -6.11 -14.49
C ARG A 30 0.76 -5.64 -13.06
N PHE A 31 -0.06 -4.74 -12.52
CA PHE A 31 0.27 -4.03 -11.26
C PHE A 31 -0.60 -4.42 -10.06
N ALA A 32 -1.81 -4.94 -10.25
CA ALA A 32 -2.74 -5.25 -9.16
C ALA A 32 -2.16 -6.15 -8.05
N PRO A 33 -1.36 -7.21 -8.33
CA PRO A 33 -0.77 -8.02 -7.25
C PRO A 33 0.12 -7.21 -6.29
N GLY A 34 0.98 -6.33 -6.82
CA GLY A 34 1.84 -5.48 -6.00
C GLY A 34 1.07 -4.35 -5.32
N LEU A 35 0.13 -3.71 -6.03
CA LEU A 35 -0.74 -2.67 -5.49
C LEU A 35 -1.62 -3.19 -4.34
N TYR A 36 -2.10 -4.43 -4.44
CA TYR A 36 -2.89 -5.09 -3.40
C TYR A 36 -2.07 -5.39 -2.15
N ALA A 37 -0.87 -5.96 -2.31
CA ALA A 37 0.01 -6.23 -1.20
C ALA A 37 0.42 -4.96 -0.43
N TYR A 38 0.69 -3.87 -1.17
CA TYR A 38 0.96 -2.55 -0.60
C TYR A 38 -0.27 -1.95 0.11
N ALA A 39 -1.47 -2.08 -0.46
CA ALA A 39 -2.72 -1.65 0.18
C ALA A 39 -3.00 -2.41 1.49
N CYS A 40 -2.76 -3.72 1.52
CA CYS A 40 -2.85 -4.55 2.72
C CYS A 40 -1.89 -4.12 3.84
N GLY A 41 -0.84 -3.34 3.53
CA GLY A 41 0.06 -2.76 4.53
C GLY A 41 -0.53 -1.55 5.27
N PHE A 42 -1.62 -0.95 4.79
CA PHE A 42 -2.31 0.18 5.43
C PHE A 42 -3.72 -0.15 5.92
N VAL A 43 -4.45 -1.00 5.19
CA VAL A 43 -5.87 -1.29 5.44
C VAL A 43 -6.13 -2.79 5.49
N ALA A 44 -7.22 -3.18 6.14
CA ALA A 44 -7.64 -4.59 6.20
C ALA A 44 -7.84 -5.18 4.80
N VAL A 45 -7.56 -6.48 4.67
CA VAL A 45 -7.67 -7.31 3.45
C VAL A 45 -9.02 -7.14 2.72
N SER A 46 -10.10 -6.95 3.49
CA SER A 46 -11.45 -6.66 2.96
C SER A 46 -11.53 -5.32 2.23
N SER A 47 -10.93 -4.25 2.76
CA SER A 47 -10.88 -2.92 2.16
C SER A 47 -9.82 -2.79 1.06
N ALA A 48 -8.70 -3.53 1.15
CA ALA A 48 -7.60 -3.47 0.18
C ALA A 48 -8.07 -3.79 -1.26
N SER A 49 -9.02 -4.72 -1.41
CA SER A 49 -9.59 -5.09 -2.71
C SER A 49 -10.34 -3.93 -3.37
N ASP A 50 -11.06 -3.13 -2.57
CA ASP A 50 -11.81 -1.97 -3.02
C ASP A 50 -10.89 -0.78 -3.28
N VAL A 51 -9.87 -0.58 -2.43
CA VAL A 51 -8.80 0.40 -2.67
C VAL A 51 -8.11 0.17 -4.02
N VAL A 52 -7.72 -1.06 -4.37
CA VAL A 52 -7.06 -1.35 -5.66
C VAL A 52 -8.02 -1.12 -6.84
N TYR A 53 -9.30 -1.47 -6.69
CA TYR A 53 -10.30 -1.24 -7.73
C TYR A 53 -10.54 0.27 -7.96
N ASP A 54 -10.79 1.04 -6.89
CA ASP A 54 -10.94 2.50 -6.96
C ASP A 54 -9.66 3.13 -7.53
N ALA A 55 -8.47 2.69 -7.09
CA ALA A 55 -7.20 3.23 -7.56
C ALA A 55 -6.95 3.01 -9.07
N VAL A 56 -7.28 1.83 -9.63
CA VAL A 56 -7.12 1.57 -11.07
C VAL A 56 -8.07 2.43 -11.91
N TRP A 57 -9.31 2.66 -11.44
CA TRP A 57 -10.25 3.54 -12.13
C TRP A 57 -9.91 5.03 -11.95
N THR A 58 -9.47 5.45 -10.76
CA THR A 58 -8.91 6.78 -10.50
C THR A 58 -7.69 7.05 -11.39
N ALA A 59 -6.82 6.05 -11.57
CA ALA A 59 -5.69 6.13 -12.48
C ALA A 59 -6.13 6.34 -13.94
N THR A 60 -7.14 5.60 -14.40
CA THR A 60 -7.74 5.79 -15.74
C THR A 60 -8.30 7.20 -15.92
N ALA A 61 -8.98 7.75 -14.90
CA ALA A 61 -9.51 9.12 -14.92
C ALA A 61 -8.42 10.20 -14.87
N ARG A 62 -7.25 9.93 -14.26
CA ARG A 62 -6.20 10.93 -13.99
C ARG A 62 -4.88 10.73 -14.72
N ILE A 63 -4.70 9.72 -15.56
CA ILE A 63 -3.42 9.43 -16.24
C ILE A 63 -2.82 10.61 -17.05
N ARG A 64 -3.64 11.58 -17.47
CA ARG A 64 -3.19 12.81 -18.14
C ARG A 64 -2.53 13.84 -17.21
N SER A 65 -2.61 13.66 -15.88
CA SER A 65 -1.93 14.53 -14.90
C SER A 65 -0.50 14.11 -14.62
N LEU A 66 -0.22 12.80 -14.61
CA LEU A 66 1.15 12.26 -14.55
C LEU A 66 1.97 12.90 -15.68
N ARG A 67 3.15 13.45 -15.39
CA ARG A 67 4.01 14.06 -16.41
C ARG A 67 4.94 13.04 -17.05
N ASP A 68 5.76 12.40 -16.24
CA ASP A 68 6.66 11.34 -16.67
C ASP A 68 5.93 9.99 -16.74
N GLU A 69 5.68 9.53 -17.96
CA GLU A 69 5.04 8.23 -18.23
C GLU A 69 5.87 7.04 -17.74
N SER A 70 7.19 7.19 -17.56
CA SER A 70 8.05 6.13 -17.04
C SER A 70 7.83 5.85 -15.56
N LEU A 71 7.26 6.80 -14.81
CA LEU A 71 6.91 6.68 -13.40
C LEU A 71 5.51 6.09 -13.14
N LEU A 72 4.86 5.48 -14.15
CA LEU A 72 3.51 4.91 -14.01
C LEU A 72 3.38 4.00 -12.77
N ARG A 73 4.30 3.07 -12.56
CA ARG A 73 4.29 2.18 -11.38
C ARG A 73 4.32 2.96 -10.06
N ALA A 74 5.25 3.91 -9.90
CA ALA A 74 5.36 4.73 -8.70
C ALA A 74 4.11 5.59 -8.49
N TRP A 75 3.55 6.14 -9.56
CA TRP A 75 2.32 6.93 -9.51
C TRP A 75 1.10 6.10 -9.11
N LEU A 76 0.96 4.87 -9.62
CA LEU A 76 -0.12 3.96 -9.20
C LEU A 76 -0.05 3.60 -7.71
N TYR A 77 1.15 3.41 -7.16
CA TYR A 77 1.33 3.24 -5.71
C TYR A 77 0.93 4.52 -4.95
N ALA A 78 1.21 5.71 -5.50
CA ALA A 78 0.80 6.97 -4.87
C ALA A 78 -0.73 7.14 -4.86
N VAL A 79 -1.42 6.72 -5.93
CA VAL A 79 -2.89 6.65 -5.99
C VAL A 79 -3.43 5.68 -4.94
N VAL A 80 -2.90 4.45 -4.86
CA VAL A 80 -3.31 3.48 -3.82
C VAL A 80 -3.09 4.03 -2.41
N ARG A 81 -1.95 4.69 -2.16
CA ARG A 81 -1.66 5.31 -0.86
C ARG A 81 -2.67 6.39 -0.48
N ALA A 82 -3.05 7.25 -1.44
CA ALA A 82 -4.08 8.27 -1.25
C ALA A 82 -5.44 7.62 -0.97
N GLU A 83 -5.78 6.54 -1.67
CA GLU A 83 -7.02 5.79 -1.45
C GLU A 83 -7.06 5.08 -0.08
N CYS A 84 -5.94 4.51 0.38
CA CYS A 84 -5.79 4.00 1.76
C CYS A 84 -6.02 5.09 2.80
N ILE A 85 -5.39 6.27 2.65
CA ILE A 85 -5.61 7.42 3.54
C ILE A 85 -7.09 7.80 3.57
N ARG A 86 -7.71 7.93 2.40
CA ARG A 86 -9.14 8.27 2.24
C ARG A 86 -10.05 7.27 2.95
N VAL A 87 -9.69 5.98 3.01
CA VAL A 87 -10.42 4.95 3.77
C VAL A 87 -10.20 5.11 5.28
N LEU A 88 -8.95 5.27 5.72
CA LEU A 88 -8.59 5.43 7.14
C LEU A 88 -9.20 6.69 7.76
N GLU A 89 -9.29 7.79 7.00
CA GLU A 89 -9.95 9.03 7.44
C GLU A 89 -11.45 8.84 7.70
N ARG A 90 -12.14 7.99 6.91
CA ARG A 90 -13.56 7.66 7.15
C ARG A 90 -13.77 6.84 8.41
N THR A 91 -12.80 5.99 8.78
CA THR A 91 -12.86 5.14 9.98
C THR A 91 -12.26 5.82 11.21
N GLY A 92 -11.73 7.05 11.08
CA GLY A 92 -11.03 7.76 12.15
C GLY A 92 -9.70 7.11 12.56
N SER A 93 -9.11 6.30 11.68
CA SER A 93 -7.88 5.54 11.93
C SER A 93 -6.64 6.34 11.52
N ALA A 94 -5.53 6.13 12.23
CA ALA A 94 -4.25 6.74 11.88
C ALA A 94 -3.62 6.08 10.65
N LEU A 95 -2.82 6.83 9.88
CA LEU A 95 -1.99 6.26 8.82
C LEU A 95 -0.74 5.61 9.42
N GLU A 96 -0.80 4.29 9.59
CA GLU A 96 0.35 3.45 9.92
C GLU A 96 0.56 2.43 8.80
N TYR A 97 1.83 2.14 8.46
CA TYR A 97 2.19 1.13 7.48
C TYR A 97 2.85 -0.06 8.17
N LEU A 98 2.33 -1.27 7.97
CA LEU A 98 2.91 -2.51 8.47
C LEU A 98 2.99 -3.53 7.31
N PRO A 99 4.19 -3.89 6.82
CA PRO A 99 4.33 -4.72 5.62
C PRO A 99 3.53 -6.02 5.67
N ALA A 100 2.55 -6.17 4.78
CA ALA A 100 1.75 -7.38 4.69
C ALA A 100 2.52 -8.51 4.00
N ALA A 101 2.32 -9.74 4.47
CA ALA A 101 2.82 -10.97 3.86
C ALA A 101 1.66 -11.95 3.66
N ASP A 102 1.90 -13.04 2.91
CA ASP A 102 0.94 -14.14 2.81
C ASP A 102 0.78 -14.83 4.19
N PRO A 103 -0.42 -14.83 4.82
CA PRO A 103 -0.64 -15.51 6.09
C PRO A 103 -0.52 -17.05 5.99
N ALA A 104 -0.57 -17.63 4.79
CA ALA A 104 -0.33 -19.06 4.59
C ALA A 104 1.17 -19.42 4.58
N TYR A 105 2.08 -18.44 4.49
CA TYR A 105 3.51 -18.69 4.37
C TYR A 105 4.16 -18.99 5.74
N GLN A 106 4.73 -20.20 5.84
CA GLN A 106 5.53 -20.61 7.00
C GLN A 106 6.99 -20.14 6.82
N ALA A 107 7.29 -18.98 7.37
CA ALA A 107 8.62 -18.39 7.33
C ALA A 107 9.60 -19.11 8.28
N ALA A 108 10.85 -19.26 7.85
CA ALA A 108 11.94 -19.71 8.72
C ALA A 108 12.18 -18.71 9.86
N SER A 109 12.68 -19.17 11.02
CA SER A 109 12.92 -18.30 12.20
C SER A 109 13.78 -17.08 11.88
N GLU A 110 14.76 -17.18 10.99
CA GLU A 110 15.60 -16.03 10.60
C GLU A 110 14.81 -14.94 9.88
N VAL A 111 13.86 -15.33 9.03
CA VAL A 111 12.96 -14.41 8.31
C VAL A 111 11.97 -13.78 9.29
N LEU A 112 11.52 -14.52 10.31
CA LEU A 112 10.66 -14.01 11.37
C LEU A 112 11.39 -12.98 12.25
N ASP A 113 12.60 -13.28 12.75
CA ASP A 113 13.40 -12.35 13.56
C ASP A 113 13.65 -11.03 12.82
N VAL A 114 13.99 -11.10 11.53
CA VAL A 114 14.15 -9.93 10.65
C VAL A 114 12.82 -9.18 10.48
N ARG A 115 11.70 -9.88 10.29
CA ARG A 115 10.38 -9.25 10.16
C ARG A 115 10.01 -8.47 11.42
N GLU A 116 10.20 -9.05 12.61
CA GLU A 116 9.94 -8.36 13.87
C GLU A 116 10.87 -7.15 14.06
N ALA A 117 12.14 -7.25 13.67
CA ALA A 117 13.05 -6.10 13.65
C ALA A 117 12.59 -4.98 12.68
N VAL A 118 12.07 -5.32 11.50
CA VAL A 118 11.46 -4.34 10.58
C VAL A 118 10.18 -3.75 11.19
N HIS A 119 9.38 -4.53 11.92
CA HIS A 119 8.16 -4.04 12.59
C HIS A 119 8.44 -3.01 13.69
N LEU A 120 9.63 -3.05 14.32
CA LEU A 120 10.07 -2.07 15.33
C LEU A 120 10.46 -0.69 14.74
N LEU A 121 10.63 -0.58 13.41
CA LEU A 121 10.85 0.70 12.75
C LEU A 121 9.59 1.59 12.83
N ASP A 122 9.74 2.90 12.61
CA ASP A 122 8.58 3.77 12.40
C ASP A 122 7.86 3.44 11.08
N GLY A 123 6.60 3.84 10.94
CA GLY A 123 5.78 3.52 9.76
C GLY A 123 6.33 4.06 8.44
N THR A 124 7.12 5.14 8.44
CA THR A 124 7.76 5.67 7.22
C THR A 124 8.98 4.83 6.84
N ALA A 125 9.80 4.47 7.82
CA ALA A 125 10.94 3.58 7.61
C ALA A 125 10.49 2.17 7.17
N ARG A 126 9.40 1.63 7.75
CA ARG A 126 8.75 0.39 7.29
C ARG A 126 8.32 0.49 5.81
N GLU A 127 7.68 1.59 5.44
CA GLU A 127 7.22 1.85 4.07
C GLU A 127 8.40 1.91 3.08
N VAL A 128 9.46 2.65 3.41
CA VAL A 128 10.68 2.77 2.58
C VAL A 128 11.40 1.43 2.43
N VAL A 129 11.53 0.64 3.50
CA VAL A 129 12.15 -0.70 3.46
C VAL A 129 11.38 -1.61 2.51
N ASP A 130 10.07 -1.77 2.70
CA ASP A 130 9.24 -2.69 1.93
C ASP A 130 9.17 -2.31 0.45
N LEU A 131 9.04 -1.01 0.16
CA LEU A 131 9.12 -0.47 -1.21
C LEU A 131 10.45 -0.78 -1.89
N THR A 132 11.57 -0.66 -1.16
CA THR A 132 12.90 -0.93 -1.72
C THR A 132 13.13 -2.43 -1.93
N VAL A 133 12.90 -3.26 -0.90
CA VAL A 133 13.44 -4.62 -0.87
C VAL A 133 12.46 -5.69 -1.35
N ARG A 134 11.14 -5.46 -1.24
CA ARG A 134 10.11 -6.39 -1.74
C ARG A 134 9.44 -5.89 -3.01
N HIS A 135 9.14 -4.60 -3.11
CA HIS A 135 8.57 -4.02 -4.34
C HIS A 135 9.61 -3.55 -5.37
N HIS A 136 10.90 -3.56 -5.02
CA HIS A 136 12.02 -3.20 -5.91
C HIS A 136 11.86 -1.82 -6.58
N PHE A 137 11.54 -0.80 -5.78
CA PHE A 137 11.59 0.60 -6.21
C PHE A 137 13.00 1.20 -6.08
N SER A 138 13.37 2.02 -7.05
CA SER A 138 14.55 2.88 -6.97
C SER A 138 14.31 4.08 -6.04
N PHE A 139 15.37 4.66 -5.47
CA PHE A 139 15.26 5.85 -4.62
C PHE A 139 14.51 7.00 -5.30
N HIS A 140 14.69 7.21 -6.60
CA HIS A 140 13.98 8.24 -7.36
C HIS A 140 12.46 7.98 -7.42
N GLU A 141 12.03 6.73 -7.65
CA GLU A 141 10.61 6.37 -7.59
C GLU A 141 10.05 6.51 -6.16
N ILE A 142 10.82 6.14 -5.13
CA ILE A 142 10.41 6.28 -3.72
C ILE A 142 10.33 7.77 -3.33
N GLU A 143 11.22 8.64 -3.81
CA GLU A 143 11.15 10.09 -3.58
C GLU A 143 9.99 10.74 -4.35
N ALA A 144 9.65 10.28 -5.56
CA ALA A 144 8.44 10.72 -6.27
C ALA A 144 7.16 10.27 -5.52
N LEU A 145 7.12 9.02 -5.08
CA LEU A 145 6.01 8.42 -4.33
C LEU A 145 5.84 9.00 -2.92
N LEU A 146 6.93 9.28 -2.19
CA LEU A 146 6.93 9.64 -0.77
C LEU A 146 7.36 11.09 -0.48
N GLY A 147 7.85 11.83 -1.46
CA GLY A 147 8.54 13.10 -1.24
C GLY A 147 9.77 12.92 -0.35
N SER A 148 10.10 13.94 0.44
CA SER A 148 11.24 13.89 1.39
C SER A 148 11.10 12.87 2.54
N ALA A 149 9.99 12.10 2.59
CA ALA A 149 9.87 10.96 3.50
C ALA A 149 10.51 9.68 2.91
N GLY A 150 10.78 9.67 1.60
CA GLY A 150 11.45 8.60 0.85
C GLY A 150 12.95 8.78 0.63
N ASP A 151 13.55 9.80 1.28
CA ASP A 151 14.98 10.10 1.20
C ASP A 151 15.82 8.85 1.52
N GLY A 152 16.82 8.53 0.69
CA GLY A 152 17.64 7.32 0.83
C GLY A 152 18.35 7.18 2.20
N ARG A 153 18.51 8.27 2.96
CA ARG A 153 19.00 8.24 4.34
C ARG A 153 18.06 7.50 5.30
N VAL A 154 16.76 7.47 5.02
CA VAL A 154 15.77 6.69 5.80
C VAL A 154 16.06 5.21 5.66
N LEU A 155 16.31 4.71 4.44
CA LEU A 155 16.70 3.31 4.22
C LEU A 155 18.03 2.99 4.89
N ALA A 156 19.04 3.86 4.76
CA ALA A 156 20.35 3.64 5.38
C ALA A 156 20.25 3.51 6.92
N HIS A 157 19.42 4.34 7.57
CA HIS A 157 19.17 4.24 9.00
C HIS A 157 18.36 2.99 9.38
N ALA A 158 17.35 2.63 8.58
CA ALA A 158 16.57 1.42 8.78
C ALA A 158 17.41 0.14 8.65
N GLN A 159 18.31 0.09 7.67
CA GLN A 159 19.25 -1.02 7.49
C GLN A 159 20.19 -1.15 8.70
N ASP A 160 20.84 -0.06 9.10
CA ASP A 160 21.73 0.01 10.26
C ASP A 160 21.01 -0.33 11.59
N PHE A 161 19.71 -0.05 11.70
CA PHE A 161 18.87 -0.52 12.80
C PHE A 161 18.64 -2.04 12.76
N VAL A 162 18.18 -2.58 11.62
CA VAL A 162 17.83 -4.01 11.49
C VAL A 162 19.07 -4.91 11.58
N ASP A 163 20.19 -4.52 10.98
CA ASP A 163 21.47 -5.24 11.07
C ASP A 163 22.01 -5.29 12.52
N ARG A 164 21.74 -4.25 13.34
CA ARG A 164 22.04 -4.28 14.80
C ARG A 164 21.03 -5.06 15.62
N ALA A 165 19.76 -5.09 15.22
CA ALA A 165 18.70 -5.81 15.93
C ALA A 165 18.83 -7.33 15.74
N VAL A 166 19.28 -7.78 14.57
CA VAL A 166 19.43 -9.20 14.23
C VAL A 166 20.86 -9.51 13.72
N PRO A 167 21.91 -9.30 14.53
CA PRO A 167 23.32 -9.38 14.09
C PRO A 167 23.76 -10.79 13.68
N ARG A 168 22.92 -11.80 13.96
CA ARG A 168 23.12 -13.20 13.54
C ARG A 168 22.73 -13.46 12.08
N VAL A 169 21.92 -12.59 11.45
CA VAL A 169 21.47 -12.75 10.06
C VAL A 169 22.25 -11.78 9.16
N PRO A 170 23.21 -12.26 8.34
CA PRO A 170 23.90 -11.40 7.39
C PRO A 170 22.93 -10.92 6.30
N ASN A 171 23.04 -9.65 5.88
CA ASN A 171 22.14 -9.03 4.92
C ASN A 171 20.66 -9.16 5.36
N ALA A 172 20.34 -8.67 6.56
CA ALA A 172 19.03 -8.86 7.17
C ALA A 172 17.88 -8.32 6.29
N LEU A 173 18.03 -7.12 5.71
CA LEU A 173 17.03 -6.60 4.76
C LEU A 173 16.89 -7.43 3.48
N GLY A 174 17.95 -8.11 3.03
CA GLY A 174 17.86 -9.11 1.95
C GLY A 174 17.03 -10.32 2.36
N THR A 175 17.17 -10.80 3.59
CA THR A 175 16.33 -11.88 4.15
C THR A 175 14.86 -11.49 4.23
N PHE A 176 14.55 -10.22 4.51
CA PHE A 176 13.18 -9.71 4.51
C PHE A 176 12.49 -9.84 3.13
N SER A 177 13.25 -9.77 2.03
CA SER A 177 12.72 -9.93 0.67
C SER A 177 12.12 -11.32 0.38
N LEU A 178 12.46 -12.32 1.20
CA LEU A 178 11.94 -13.69 1.10
C LEU A 178 10.47 -13.83 1.54
N LEU A 179 9.88 -12.83 2.19
CA LEU A 179 8.47 -12.85 2.58
C LEU A 179 7.56 -12.65 1.36
N PRO A 180 6.76 -13.64 0.95
CA PRO A 180 5.84 -13.48 -0.18
C PRO A 180 4.76 -12.45 0.14
N PHE A 181 4.29 -11.78 -0.90
CA PHE A 181 3.18 -10.85 -0.82
C PHE A 181 1.85 -11.55 -0.54
N THR A 182 0.93 -10.86 0.14
CA THR A 182 -0.46 -11.33 0.27
C THR A 182 -1.08 -11.53 -1.12
N PRO A 183 -1.62 -12.71 -1.44
CA PRO A 183 -2.06 -13.04 -2.80
C PRO A 183 -3.29 -12.23 -3.22
N LEU A 184 -3.32 -11.80 -4.49
CA LEU A 184 -4.43 -11.06 -5.06
C LEU A 184 -5.71 -11.92 -5.12
N PRO A 185 -6.87 -11.45 -4.64
CA PRO A 185 -8.12 -12.21 -4.72
C PRO A 185 -8.56 -12.44 -6.18
N ALA A 186 -8.73 -13.70 -6.56
CA ALA A 186 -9.01 -14.11 -7.95
C ALA A 186 -10.26 -13.45 -8.57
N HIS A 187 -11.25 -13.07 -7.73
CA HIS A 187 -12.48 -12.41 -8.19
C HIS A 187 -12.27 -10.95 -8.64
N LEU A 188 -11.18 -10.28 -8.20
CA LEU A 188 -11.02 -8.84 -8.41
C LEU A 188 -10.87 -8.48 -9.90
N ARG A 189 -10.18 -9.32 -10.68
CA ARG A 189 -10.06 -9.17 -12.13
C ARG A 189 -11.42 -9.29 -12.82
N GLY A 190 -12.25 -10.25 -12.39
CA GLY A 190 -13.61 -10.44 -12.89
C GLY A 190 -14.48 -9.21 -12.60
N ARG A 191 -14.37 -8.64 -11.40
CA ARG A 191 -15.06 -7.40 -11.01
C ARG A 191 -14.69 -6.22 -11.90
N LEU A 192 -13.39 -6.03 -12.20
CA LEU A 192 -12.92 -4.95 -13.08
C LEU A 192 -13.50 -5.04 -14.51
N LEU A 193 -13.63 -6.26 -15.06
CA LEU A 193 -14.17 -6.43 -16.41
C LEU A 193 -15.70 -6.38 -16.46
N ALA A 194 -16.39 -6.87 -15.44
CA ALA A 194 -17.85 -6.92 -15.40
C ALA A 194 -18.48 -5.59 -14.97
N VAL A 195 -17.81 -4.81 -14.13
CA VAL A 195 -18.29 -3.52 -13.61
C VAL A 195 -17.31 -2.45 -14.03
N GLN A 196 -17.71 -1.65 -15.02
CA GLN A 196 -17.03 -0.39 -15.33
C GLN A 196 -17.83 0.76 -14.73
N PRO A 197 -17.18 1.72 -14.04
CA PRO A 197 -17.84 2.90 -13.51
C PRO A 197 -18.40 3.77 -14.63
N SER A 198 -19.52 4.43 -14.36
CA SER A 198 -20.07 5.47 -15.21
C SER A 198 -19.13 6.68 -15.30
N GLU A 199 -19.31 7.53 -16.31
CA GLU A 199 -18.51 8.76 -16.48
C GLU A 199 -18.59 9.67 -15.23
N ALA A 200 -19.76 9.76 -14.59
CA ALA A 200 -19.93 10.53 -13.36
C ALA A 200 -19.13 9.95 -12.18
N GLU A 201 -19.05 8.63 -12.05
CA GLU A 201 -18.25 7.94 -11.03
C GLU A 201 -16.75 8.09 -11.31
N LEU A 202 -16.32 8.01 -12.58
CA LEU A 202 -14.93 8.29 -12.99
C LEU A 202 -14.51 9.74 -12.67
N LEU A 203 -15.41 10.71 -12.88
CA LEU A 203 -15.18 12.11 -12.51
C LEU A 203 -15.15 12.32 -10.99
N ASP A 204 -15.92 11.54 -10.21
CA ASP A 204 -15.83 11.56 -8.75
C ASP A 204 -14.52 10.93 -8.24
N LEU A 205 -14.18 9.74 -8.72
CA LEU A 205 -12.90 9.06 -8.47
C LEU A 205 -11.72 9.97 -8.80
N GLY A 206 -11.75 10.61 -9.97
CA GLY A 206 -10.77 11.60 -10.35
C GLY A 206 -10.66 12.77 -9.36
N ARG A 207 -11.77 13.32 -8.86
CA ARG A 207 -11.74 14.44 -7.88
C ARG A 207 -11.16 14.04 -6.53
N ARG A 208 -11.31 12.78 -6.08
CA ARG A 208 -10.75 12.27 -4.81
C ARG A 208 -9.22 12.33 -4.74
N LEU A 209 -8.54 12.36 -5.89
CA LEU A 209 -7.07 12.38 -5.98
C LEU A 209 -6.45 13.78 -5.84
N GLU A 210 -7.25 14.85 -5.95
CA GLU A 210 -6.73 16.23 -5.83
C GLU A 210 -6.50 16.62 -4.35
N PRO A 211 -5.47 17.44 -4.05
CA PRO A 211 -4.62 18.18 -4.98
C PRO A 211 -3.38 17.40 -5.45
N LEU A 212 -2.97 17.64 -6.70
CA LEU A 212 -1.77 17.07 -7.31
C LEU A 212 -0.59 18.06 -7.30
N ASP A 213 0.64 17.54 -7.30
CA ASP A 213 1.85 18.35 -7.50
C ASP A 213 2.10 18.68 -8.99
N ARG A 214 3.33 19.11 -9.34
CA ARG A 214 3.67 19.48 -10.72
C ARG A 214 3.86 18.28 -11.65
N GLU A 215 4.33 17.15 -11.09
CA GLU A 215 4.58 15.91 -11.82
C GLU A 215 3.33 15.02 -11.89
N GLY A 216 2.26 15.42 -11.18
CA GLY A 216 0.96 14.76 -11.19
C GLY A 216 0.75 13.80 -10.02
N PHE A 217 1.66 13.76 -9.04
CA PHE A 217 1.55 12.91 -7.86
C PHE A 217 0.59 13.52 -6.83
N PRO A 218 -0.19 12.70 -6.08
CA PRO A 218 -1.04 13.17 -4.99
C PRO A 218 -0.21 13.88 -3.91
N ARG A 219 -0.62 15.08 -3.51
CA ARG A 219 0.08 15.81 -2.44
C ARG A 219 -0.19 15.16 -1.09
N ARG A 220 0.86 15.14 -0.27
CA ARG A 220 0.86 14.55 1.08
C ARG A 220 0.35 15.51 2.17
N ASP A 221 -0.26 16.63 1.77
CA ASP A 221 -0.66 17.81 2.55
C ASP A 221 -0.07 17.88 3.96
N ARG A 222 1.25 18.14 4.02
CA ARG A 222 1.94 18.44 5.29
C ARG A 222 1.36 19.72 5.87
N ARG A 223 0.50 19.52 6.89
CA ARG A 223 -0.38 20.50 7.54
C ARG A 223 -1.64 20.80 6.71
N ALA A 224 -2.71 20.06 7.04
CA ALA A 224 -3.87 20.78 7.57
C ALA A 224 -3.34 21.82 8.59
N LYS A 225 -3.39 23.10 8.24
CA LYS A 225 -3.19 24.15 9.25
C LYS A 225 -4.26 23.87 10.29
N ARG A 226 -3.87 23.53 11.52
CA ARG A 226 -4.70 23.80 12.69
C ARG A 226 -4.95 25.30 12.67
N THR A 227 -6.04 25.71 12.02
CA THR A 227 -6.76 26.92 12.38
C THR A 227 -7.24 26.66 13.79
N VAL A 228 -6.37 26.90 14.77
CA VAL A 228 -6.76 26.98 16.17
C VAL A 228 -7.84 28.04 16.19
N PRO A 229 -9.10 27.70 16.47
CA PRO A 229 -10.09 28.74 16.67
C PRO A 229 -9.62 29.52 17.88
N VAL A 230 -9.22 30.77 17.68
CA VAL A 230 -9.03 31.72 18.78
C VAL A 230 -10.44 32.03 19.27
N ILE A 231 -11.00 31.11 20.06
CA ILE A 231 -12.18 31.37 20.86
C ILE A 231 -11.72 32.44 21.84
N ALA A 232 -12.13 33.68 21.56
CA ALA A 232 -11.69 34.84 22.31
C ALA A 232 -12.01 34.66 23.79
N ALA A 233 -10.97 34.67 24.62
CA ALA A 233 -11.10 34.66 26.07
C ALA A 233 -11.59 36.04 26.55
N SER A 234 -12.86 36.34 26.30
CA SER A 234 -13.50 37.64 26.56
C SER A 234 -14.58 37.56 27.64
N VAL A 235 -14.35 36.76 28.68
CA VAL A 235 -15.20 36.70 29.89
C VAL A 235 -14.45 37.16 31.16
N ALA A 236 -13.12 37.17 31.14
CA ALA A 236 -12.28 37.46 32.32
C ALA A 236 -11.99 38.97 32.56
N VAL A 237 -12.98 39.85 32.34
CA VAL A 237 -12.84 41.31 32.63
C VAL A 237 -13.84 41.82 33.68
N PHE A 238 -14.95 41.11 33.94
CA PHE A 238 -15.96 41.57 34.92
C PHE A 238 -15.69 41.18 36.38
N ALA A 239 -14.66 40.38 36.68
CA ALA A 239 -14.40 39.89 38.04
C ALA A 239 -13.62 40.88 38.95
N VAL A 240 -12.98 41.92 38.40
CA VAL A 240 -12.04 42.78 39.15
C VAL A 240 -12.67 44.09 39.66
N LEU A 241 -13.82 44.50 39.15
CA LEU A 241 -14.51 45.73 39.59
C LEU A 241 -15.58 45.50 40.69
N GLY A 242 -15.90 44.25 41.04
CA GLY A 242 -16.96 43.92 41.99
C GLY A 242 -16.54 43.84 43.47
N VAL A 243 -15.24 43.74 43.77
CA VAL A 243 -14.74 43.41 45.13
C VAL A 243 -14.11 44.60 45.85
N GLY A 244 -13.83 45.70 45.15
CA GLY A 244 -13.17 46.89 45.71
C GLY A 244 -14.06 47.85 46.50
N ALA A 245 -15.37 47.61 46.60
CA ALA A 245 -16.35 48.60 47.07
C ALA A 245 -16.92 48.35 48.48
N LEU A 246 -16.39 47.38 49.25
CA LEU A 246 -16.97 46.98 50.55
C LEU A 246 -15.98 47.03 51.74
N PHE A 247 -14.92 47.83 51.66
CA PHE A 247 -13.99 48.07 52.76
C PHE A 247 -13.84 49.57 53.07
N VAL A 248 -14.86 50.14 53.72
CA VAL A 248 -14.79 51.41 54.45
C VAL A 248 -15.54 51.26 55.78
N PHE A 249 -14.77 51.01 56.86
CA PHE A 249 -14.89 51.44 58.28
C PHE A 249 -16.28 51.73 58.96
N PRO A 250 -16.40 51.71 60.32
CA PRO A 250 -15.38 51.50 61.36
C PRO A 250 -15.71 50.56 62.56
N GLN A 251 -14.65 50.15 63.26
CA GLN A 251 -14.46 49.92 64.71
C GLN A 251 -15.66 49.87 65.69
N ALA A 252 -15.77 48.76 66.44
CA ALA A 252 -16.05 48.75 67.90
C ALA A 252 -15.71 47.38 68.54
N GLU A 253 -14.89 47.40 69.60
CA GLU A 253 -14.62 46.32 70.59
C GLU A 253 -15.18 46.78 71.95
N PRO A 254 -15.24 45.96 73.02
CA PRO A 254 -15.57 44.53 73.14
C PRO A 254 -16.82 44.34 74.06
N VAL A 255 -17.13 43.11 74.54
CA VAL A 255 -17.57 42.75 75.93
C VAL A 255 -18.20 41.34 76.02
N GLU A 256 -17.48 40.45 76.70
CA GLU A 256 -17.93 39.50 77.76
C GLU A 256 -19.27 38.72 77.67
N ARG A 257 -19.22 37.38 77.58
CA ARG A 257 -19.50 36.44 78.71
C ARG A 257 -19.40 34.94 78.33
N GLN A 258 -18.61 34.22 79.15
CA GLN A 258 -18.87 32.95 79.87
C GLN A 258 -19.84 31.91 79.22
N VAL A 259 -19.52 30.61 79.14
CA VAL A 259 -19.58 29.64 80.27
C VAL A 259 -18.92 28.28 79.91
N LEU A 260 -18.18 27.72 80.88
CA LEU A 260 -17.76 26.32 81.17
C LEU A 260 -17.55 25.21 80.09
N ARG A 261 -16.32 24.66 80.15
CA ARG A 261 -15.96 23.20 80.06
C ARG A 261 -16.64 22.38 81.19
N PRO A 262 -16.78 21.02 81.16
CA PRO A 262 -15.68 20.08 80.87
C PRO A 262 -16.11 18.78 80.12
N ALA A 263 -15.37 17.68 80.29
CA ALA A 263 -15.38 16.46 79.46
C ALA A 263 -15.76 15.17 80.25
N ALA A 264 -15.76 14.03 79.52
CA ALA A 264 -15.67 12.62 79.95
C ALA A 264 -16.93 11.72 79.75
N GLU A 265 -16.62 10.46 79.42
CA GLU A 265 -17.45 9.27 79.14
C GLU A 265 -17.93 8.60 80.49
N PRO A 266 -18.52 7.36 80.61
CA PRO A 266 -18.62 6.24 79.64
C PRO A 266 -19.85 5.26 79.68
N THR A 267 -19.83 4.30 78.75
CA THR A 267 -20.34 2.89 78.75
C THR A 267 -21.70 2.48 79.34
N LEU A 268 -22.42 1.57 78.63
CA LEU A 268 -22.70 0.19 79.12
C LEU A 268 -23.10 -0.78 78.00
N ASP A 269 -22.92 -2.09 78.25
CA ASP A 269 -23.02 -3.22 77.29
C ASP A 269 -23.83 -4.39 77.91
N ILE A 270 -24.62 -5.12 77.09
CA ILE A 270 -25.33 -6.38 77.38
C ILE A 270 -25.63 -7.07 76.01
N GLY A 271 -25.31 -8.33 75.70
CA GLY A 271 -24.56 -9.37 76.44
C GLY A 271 -24.33 -10.65 75.59
N SER A 272 -23.31 -11.45 75.96
CA SER A 272 -22.81 -12.71 75.35
C SER A 272 -23.64 -13.97 75.76
N PRO A 273 -23.29 -15.28 75.50
CA PRO A 273 -22.01 -15.94 75.08
C PRO A 273 -22.19 -17.06 73.98
N VAL A 274 -21.27 -17.98 73.59
CA VAL A 274 -20.08 -18.68 74.16
C VAL A 274 -19.05 -19.00 73.04
N ALA A 275 -17.76 -19.22 73.38
CA ALA A 275 -16.64 -19.49 72.46
C ALA A 275 -16.15 -20.96 72.38
N THR A 276 -15.37 -21.32 71.35
CA THR A 276 -14.43 -22.49 71.24
C THR A 276 -13.77 -22.54 69.83
N THR A 277 -12.55 -23.01 69.52
CA THR A 277 -11.23 -23.13 70.22
C THR A 277 -10.11 -23.47 69.19
N THR A 278 -9.10 -22.61 69.03
CA THR A 278 -7.62 -22.87 68.91
C THR A 278 -6.99 -23.94 67.95
N THR A 279 -5.87 -23.55 67.32
CA THR A 279 -4.68 -24.35 66.86
C THR A 279 -4.49 -24.80 65.39
N ALA A 280 -3.27 -24.48 64.91
CA ALA A 280 -2.55 -24.74 63.66
C ALA A 280 -1.88 -26.15 63.52
N VAL A 281 -1.11 -26.36 62.41
CA VAL A 281 -0.13 -27.47 62.11
C VAL A 281 -0.77 -28.80 61.64
N ALA A 282 -0.24 -29.66 60.73
CA ALA A 282 1.06 -29.82 60.00
C ALA A 282 0.86 -30.04 58.46
N ILE A 283 1.83 -29.94 57.53
CA ILE A 283 3.03 -30.75 57.11
C ILE A 283 2.75 -32.09 56.38
N GLU A 284 3.23 -32.16 55.12
CA GLU A 284 3.77 -33.26 54.23
C GLU A 284 3.43 -34.76 54.49
N THR A 285 3.44 -35.71 53.52
CA THR A 285 4.55 -36.04 52.58
C THR A 285 4.15 -37.10 51.51
N THR A 286 4.86 -37.13 50.37
CA THR A 286 5.34 -38.34 49.60
C THR A 286 4.30 -39.35 49.05
N THR A 287 4.04 -39.41 47.73
CA THR A 287 4.74 -40.22 46.68
C THR A 287 4.70 -41.74 46.88
N THR A 288 4.21 -42.49 45.87
CA THR A 288 4.90 -43.64 45.20
C THR A 288 3.96 -44.34 44.20
N GLU A 289 4.42 -44.49 42.95
CA GLU A 289 3.93 -45.45 41.94
C GLU A 289 4.83 -46.70 41.99
N PRO A 290 4.34 -47.94 41.76
CA PRO A 290 4.69 -48.57 40.47
C PRO A 290 3.73 -49.67 39.92
N ALA A 291 3.72 -49.80 38.59
CA ALA A 291 3.82 -51.03 37.77
C ALA A 291 2.71 -52.13 37.70
N GLU A 292 2.16 -52.24 36.46
CA GLU A 292 2.10 -53.43 35.56
C GLU A 292 1.13 -54.65 35.70
N THR A 293 0.42 -54.87 34.58
CA THR A 293 0.03 -56.15 33.92
C THR A 293 -1.13 -57.02 34.46
N THR A 294 -2.17 -57.27 33.62
CA THR A 294 -2.57 -58.63 33.08
C THR A 294 -4.04 -58.70 32.58
N THR A 295 -4.22 -59.00 31.27
CA THR A 295 -5.30 -59.77 30.59
C THR A 295 -6.80 -59.43 30.75
N GLY A 296 -7.51 -59.34 29.60
CA GLY A 296 -8.97 -59.55 29.52
C GLY A 296 -9.66 -59.14 28.21
N GLU A 297 -9.68 -60.02 27.20
CA GLU A 297 -10.66 -59.98 26.08
C GLU A 297 -12.02 -60.56 26.56
N PRO A 298 -13.20 -60.23 25.95
CA PRO A 298 -13.48 -60.63 24.56
C PRO A 298 -14.30 -59.65 23.68
N GLU A 299 -14.10 -59.77 22.37
CA GLU A 299 -15.12 -59.95 21.30
C GLU A 299 -16.55 -59.37 21.46
N VAL A 300 -17.01 -58.54 20.49
CA VAL A 300 -18.26 -58.72 19.71
C VAL A 300 -18.43 -57.62 18.62
N GLU A 301 -18.69 -58.09 17.39
CA GLU A 301 -19.31 -57.48 16.18
C GLU A 301 -19.02 -56.03 15.70
N ALA A 302 -18.67 -55.95 14.41
CA ALA A 302 -18.77 -54.76 13.56
C ALA A 302 -20.22 -54.54 13.04
N PRO A 303 -20.47 -53.49 12.24
CA PRO A 303 -20.54 -53.80 10.81
C PRO A 303 -19.76 -52.87 9.89
N VAL A 304 -19.43 -53.43 8.73
CA VAL A 304 -18.68 -52.84 7.61
C VAL A 304 -19.53 -51.85 6.81
N VAL A 305 -18.92 -50.75 6.36
CA VAL A 305 -19.31 -50.10 5.09
C VAL A 305 -18.10 -50.03 4.17
N THR A 306 -18.28 -50.56 2.97
CA THR A 306 -17.25 -50.75 1.93
C THR A 306 -16.94 -49.47 1.16
N THR A 307 -15.67 -49.26 0.84
CA THR A 307 -15.23 -48.37 -0.25
C THR A 307 -14.35 -49.15 -1.23
N THR A 308 -14.90 -49.40 -2.42
CA THR A 308 -14.23 -50.08 -3.54
C THR A 308 -13.36 -49.09 -4.32
N SER A 309 -12.20 -49.55 -4.79
CA SER A 309 -11.21 -48.73 -5.53
C SER A 309 -11.25 -48.93 -7.05
N ALA A 310 -11.07 -47.80 -7.78
CA ALA A 310 -10.46 -47.70 -9.12
C ALA A 310 -11.24 -48.32 -10.33
N PRO A 311 -10.87 -48.03 -11.62
CA PRO A 311 -9.69 -47.31 -12.11
C PRO A 311 -9.87 -46.26 -13.25
N THR A 312 -8.76 -45.54 -13.50
CA THR A 312 -8.20 -45.06 -14.78
C THR A 312 -9.05 -44.94 -16.04
N ALA A 313 -9.03 -43.73 -16.66
CA ALA A 313 -9.15 -43.56 -18.11
C ALA A 313 -8.24 -42.40 -18.61
N GLU A 314 -7.50 -42.70 -19.67
CA GLU A 314 -6.63 -41.81 -20.46
C GLU A 314 -7.43 -41.19 -21.63
N PRO A 315 -6.96 -40.08 -22.24
CA PRO A 315 -7.22 -39.89 -23.66
C PRO A 315 -5.92 -39.71 -24.45
N ALA A 316 -5.70 -40.63 -25.40
CA ALA A 316 -4.64 -40.54 -26.39
C ALA A 316 -4.93 -39.44 -27.44
N ALA A 317 -3.89 -39.04 -28.16
CA ALA A 317 -3.98 -38.06 -29.23
C ALA A 317 -4.63 -38.64 -30.49
N GLU A 318 -5.31 -37.80 -31.27
CA GLU A 318 -5.50 -38.06 -32.69
C GLU A 318 -5.32 -36.78 -33.52
N SER A 319 -4.34 -36.84 -34.42
CA SER A 319 -4.11 -35.88 -35.51
C SER A 319 -4.75 -36.44 -36.76
N THR A 320 -5.40 -35.61 -37.60
CA THR A 320 -5.36 -35.70 -39.09
C THR A 320 -6.28 -34.67 -39.78
N ALA A 321 -5.86 -34.28 -40.99
CA ALA A 321 -6.62 -33.63 -42.08
C ALA A 321 -7.09 -32.17 -41.95
N ALA A 322 -6.36 -31.30 -42.68
CA ALA A 322 -6.96 -30.19 -43.41
C ALA A 322 -7.77 -30.71 -44.62
N PRO A 323 -8.55 -29.83 -45.27
CA PRO A 323 -8.32 -29.69 -46.71
C PRO A 323 -8.13 -28.23 -47.16
N THR A 324 -7.20 -28.06 -48.11
CA THR A 324 -7.07 -26.86 -48.94
C THR A 324 -8.10 -26.90 -50.07
N THR A 325 -8.79 -25.79 -50.34
CA THR A 325 -9.38 -25.52 -51.67
C THR A 325 -9.36 -24.02 -52.00
N THR A 326 -9.22 -23.72 -53.29
CA THR A 326 -8.88 -22.40 -53.84
C THR A 326 -9.97 -21.91 -54.80
N ALA A 327 -10.45 -20.68 -54.64
CA ALA A 327 -11.02 -19.80 -55.69
C ALA A 327 -11.29 -18.40 -55.04
N THR A 328 -10.68 -17.29 -55.46
CA THR A 328 -10.75 -16.56 -56.75
C THR A 328 -12.02 -15.72 -56.92
N SER A 329 -11.86 -14.40 -56.74
CA SER A 329 -12.45 -13.27 -57.47
C SER A 329 -13.92 -13.31 -57.96
N THR A 330 -14.69 -12.26 -57.66
CA THR A 330 -15.16 -11.27 -58.67
C THR A 330 -15.84 -10.07 -57.99
N ALA A 331 -15.73 -8.89 -58.61
CA ALA A 331 -16.27 -7.61 -58.13
C ALA A 331 -17.66 -7.27 -58.73
N GLY A 332 -18.34 -6.30 -58.11
CA GLY A 332 -19.62 -5.73 -58.53
C GLY A 332 -20.60 -5.72 -57.34
N GLY A 333 -21.20 -4.61 -56.92
CA GLY A 333 -21.38 -3.32 -57.59
C GLY A 333 -22.88 -3.06 -57.75
N PHE A 334 -23.49 -2.32 -56.82
CA PHE A 334 -24.90 -1.92 -56.93
C PHE A 334 -25.13 -0.48 -56.45
N THR A 335 -26.11 0.18 -57.04
CA THR A 335 -26.21 1.65 -57.11
C THR A 335 -27.46 2.24 -56.46
N ARG A 336 -27.23 3.31 -55.69
CA ARG A 336 -27.98 4.59 -55.67
C ARG A 336 -29.53 4.61 -55.78
N ARG A 337 -30.17 5.07 -54.70
CA ARG A 337 -31.37 5.95 -54.68
C ARG A 337 -31.49 6.55 -53.26
N GLY A 338 -31.80 7.81 -52.99
CA GLY A 338 -31.97 9.03 -53.79
C GLY A 338 -32.43 10.17 -52.85
N GLY A 339 -32.00 11.42 -53.07
CA GLY A 339 -32.46 12.60 -52.29
C GLY A 339 -33.92 13.00 -52.56
N PRO A 340 -34.44 14.14 -52.05
CA PRO A 340 -33.77 15.46 -51.96
C PRO A 340 -33.86 16.10 -50.55
N GLY A 341 -33.34 17.30 -50.24
CA GLY A 341 -32.55 18.26 -51.01
C GLY A 341 -32.91 19.71 -50.62
N ARG A 342 -31.90 20.52 -50.27
CA ARG A 342 -31.95 22.00 -50.25
C ARG A 342 -30.56 22.50 -50.60
N GLY A 343 -30.45 23.32 -51.63
CA GLY A 343 -29.26 24.11 -51.91
C GLY A 343 -29.53 25.58 -51.66
N THR A 344 -28.46 26.31 -51.36
CA THR A 344 -28.14 27.58 -52.03
C THR A 344 -26.63 27.76 -51.96
N GLU A 345 -26.07 28.36 -53.01
CA GLU A 345 -24.65 28.31 -53.37
C GLU A 345 -23.96 29.70 -53.12
N PRO A 346 -22.75 30.03 -53.62
CA PRO A 346 -21.75 30.74 -52.82
C PRO A 346 -21.42 32.17 -53.32
N ASP A 347 -20.53 32.85 -52.59
CA ASP A 347 -19.72 34.02 -53.00
C ASP A 347 -18.79 34.41 -51.81
N GLU A 348 -17.63 35.06 -51.96
CA GLU A 348 -16.71 35.18 -53.10
C GLU A 348 -15.28 35.53 -52.56
N ASP A 349 -14.37 35.83 -53.48
CA ASP A 349 -12.90 35.87 -53.46
C ASP A 349 -12.16 36.89 -52.53
N ARG A 350 -10.86 36.60 -52.28
CA ARG A 350 -9.70 37.52 -52.03
C ARG A 350 -9.54 38.38 -50.74
N PRO A 351 -8.32 38.95 -50.48
CA PRO A 351 -6.96 38.55 -50.90
C PRO A 351 -5.90 38.53 -49.76
N ARG A 352 -4.67 38.18 -50.14
CA ARG A 352 -3.43 38.18 -49.33
C ARG A 352 -3.04 39.57 -48.79
N ARG A 353 -2.22 39.58 -47.73
CA ARG A 353 -1.19 40.61 -47.50
C ARG A 353 0.15 39.94 -47.24
N ASP A 354 1.13 40.37 -48.01
CA ASP A 354 2.54 40.09 -47.80
C ASP A 354 3.11 41.10 -46.79
N THR A 355 4.04 40.66 -45.95
CA THR A 355 5.07 41.55 -45.39
C THR A 355 6.41 40.84 -45.51
N GLU A 356 7.25 41.33 -46.40
CA GLU A 356 8.66 40.94 -46.52
C GLU A 356 9.42 41.47 -45.29
N GLU A 357 10.35 40.68 -44.71
CA GLU A 357 11.58 41.27 -44.18
C GLU A 357 12.76 40.27 -44.15
N SER A 358 13.72 40.54 -45.04
CA SER A 358 15.18 40.34 -44.91
C SER A 358 15.81 38.93 -44.91
N ASP A 359 16.39 38.59 -46.07
CA ASP A 359 17.51 37.65 -46.23
C ASP A 359 18.84 38.23 -45.70
N ALA A 360 19.61 37.46 -44.93
CA ALA A 360 21.07 37.51 -44.92
C ALA A 360 21.69 36.22 -44.32
N PRO A 361 22.80 35.68 -44.88
CA PRO A 361 23.32 34.37 -44.51
C PRO A 361 24.33 34.44 -43.35
N ASN A 362 24.22 33.52 -42.38
CA ASN A 362 25.19 33.41 -41.29
C ASN A 362 26.27 32.35 -41.61
N THR A 363 27.42 32.81 -42.09
CA THR A 363 28.60 31.98 -42.37
C THR A 363 29.60 31.97 -41.20
N GLY A 364 30.04 30.77 -40.80
CA GLY A 364 31.13 30.54 -39.85
C GLY A 364 30.65 30.29 -38.40
N THR A 365 31.26 29.40 -37.61
CA THR A 365 32.43 28.52 -37.84
C THR A 365 32.31 27.32 -36.89
N PRO A 366 32.61 26.07 -37.29
CA PRO A 366 32.57 24.94 -36.37
C PRO A 366 33.66 25.03 -35.29
N ARG A 367 33.25 24.77 -34.05
CA ARG A 367 34.11 24.78 -32.86
C ARG A 367 35.08 23.57 -32.89
N PRO A 368 36.40 23.75 -32.65
CA PRO A 368 37.33 22.62 -32.70
C PRO A 368 37.13 21.68 -31.51
N THR A 369 36.84 20.41 -31.81
CA THR A 369 36.86 19.32 -30.84
C THR A 369 38.29 18.80 -30.68
N THR A 370 38.96 19.16 -29.59
CA THR A 370 40.21 18.52 -29.17
C THR A 370 39.92 17.13 -28.59
N GLY A 371 39.61 16.18 -29.48
CA GLY A 371 39.52 14.76 -29.16
C GLY A 371 40.88 14.10 -29.28
N THR A 372 41.53 13.82 -28.15
CA THR A 372 42.76 13.02 -28.12
C THR A 372 42.45 11.57 -28.52
N PRO A 373 43.19 10.96 -29.46
CA PRO A 373 42.94 9.56 -29.82
C PRO A 373 43.45 8.62 -28.71
N THR A 374 42.52 8.07 -27.93
CA THR A 374 42.83 7.01 -26.95
C THR A 374 43.15 5.71 -27.67
N THR A 375 44.42 5.31 -27.68
CA THR A 375 44.87 4.00 -28.14
C THR A 375 44.11 2.87 -27.42
N PRO A 376 43.53 1.88 -28.12
CA PRO A 376 42.85 0.77 -27.48
C PRO A 376 43.85 -0.07 -26.65
N ARG A 377 43.50 -0.34 -25.38
CA ARG A 377 44.26 -1.28 -24.54
C ARG A 377 44.21 -2.69 -25.15
N PRO A 378 45.31 -3.45 -25.18
CA PRO A 378 45.26 -4.86 -25.55
C PRO A 378 44.41 -5.66 -24.54
N MET A 379 43.59 -6.58 -25.04
CA MET A 379 42.82 -7.48 -24.18
C MET A 379 43.74 -8.45 -23.43
N PRO A 380 43.40 -8.82 -22.18
CA PRO A 380 44.08 -9.89 -21.48
C PRO A 380 43.79 -11.24 -22.16
N THR A 381 44.83 -11.95 -22.57
CA THR A 381 44.74 -13.32 -23.09
C THR A 381 44.23 -14.29 -22.03
N LEU A 382 43.15 -15.01 -22.33
CA LEU A 382 42.64 -16.11 -21.51
C LEU A 382 43.68 -17.25 -21.43
N PRO A 383 43.88 -17.89 -20.25
CA PRO A 383 44.78 -19.01 -20.13
C PRO A 383 44.23 -20.26 -20.83
N THR A 384 45.01 -20.79 -21.78
CA THR A 384 44.71 -22.07 -22.44
C THR A 384 44.98 -23.23 -21.47
N PHE A 385 43.95 -23.96 -21.07
CA PHE A 385 44.12 -25.21 -20.33
C PHE A 385 44.46 -26.37 -21.28
N PRO A 386 45.44 -27.24 -20.95
CA PRO A 386 45.72 -28.44 -21.72
C PRO A 386 44.58 -29.48 -21.57
N PRO A 387 44.37 -30.36 -22.57
CA PRO A 387 43.34 -31.38 -22.49
C PRO A 387 43.64 -32.39 -21.37
N ARG A 388 42.61 -32.75 -20.58
CA ARG A 388 42.68 -33.87 -19.64
C ARG A 388 42.90 -35.17 -20.41
N GLY A 389 44.11 -35.71 -20.35
CA GLY A 389 44.36 -37.10 -20.72
C GLY A 389 43.62 -38.03 -19.75
N GLY A 390 42.92 -39.02 -20.29
CA GLY A 390 42.30 -40.08 -19.50
C GLY A 390 43.27 -41.25 -19.28
N ALA A 391 43.22 -41.81 -18.08
CA ALA A 391 43.65 -43.15 -17.71
C ALA A 391 42.81 -43.56 -16.48
#